data_AF-A0A257ZUC8-F1
#
_entry.id   AF-A0A257ZUC8-F1
#
_cell.length_a   1.000
_cell.length_b   1.000
_cell.length_c   1.000
_cell.angle_alpha   90.00
_cell.angle_beta   90.00
_cell.angle_gamma   90.00
#
_symmetry.space_group_name_H-M   'P 1'
#
loop_
_entity.id
_entity.type
_entity.pdbx_description
1 polymer ?
#
loop_
_entity_poly.entity_id
_entity_poly.type
_entity_poly.pdbx_seq_one_letter_code
_entity_poly.pdbx_strand_id
1 'polypeptide(L)'
;MIRCALLLAGLVLTASVSGPALAQSPGSAPARVADAPADEPVPRAARAKARQDCVAEHVALSGDDLRAAMRDCIQAKFPGVQLYARDGVTRDGKPTAVAARAACKTQVDARGLTGSTRTAALVACFNEKRPDLAQRAECRKEARGKGLDGDELRKAVDSCAREARS
;
A
#
# COMPACT_ATOMS: atom_id res chain seq x y z
N MET A 1 12.61 -66.60 3.11
CA MET A 1 12.19 -67.80 3.87
C MET A 1 12.27 -67.48 5.35
N ILE A 2 11.39 -68.10 6.14
CA ILE A 2 11.22 -68.03 7.61
C ILE A 2 10.13 -67.06 8.10
N ARG A 3 8.97 -67.69 8.38
CA ARG A 3 7.91 -67.31 9.31
C ARG A 3 8.33 -67.71 10.73
N CYS A 4 7.92 -66.95 11.75
CA CYS A 4 7.54 -67.42 13.09
C CYS A 4 6.92 -66.22 13.83
N ALA A 5 5.60 -66.15 14.02
CA ALA A 5 4.75 -66.87 14.99
C ALA A 5 4.58 -66.07 16.30
N LEU A 6 3.39 -65.45 16.38
CA LEU A 6 2.52 -65.20 17.53
C LEU A 6 3.01 -65.65 18.91
N LEU A 7 2.84 -64.79 19.92
CA LEU A 7 2.25 -65.21 21.20
C LEU A 7 1.48 -64.05 21.85
N LEU A 8 0.21 -64.34 22.11
CA LEU A 8 -0.76 -63.58 22.89
C LEU A 8 -0.48 -63.69 24.40
N ALA A 9 -1.00 -62.70 25.13
CA ALA A 9 -1.65 -62.78 26.45
C ALA A 9 -1.03 -61.88 27.52
N GLY A 10 -1.85 -60.97 28.04
CA GLY A 10 -1.51 -60.14 29.19
C GLY A 10 -2.43 -58.92 29.36
N LEU A 11 -3.74 -59.12 29.33
CA LEU A 11 -4.72 -58.12 29.74
C LEU A 11 -4.69 -58.03 31.27
N VAL A 12 -4.18 -56.92 31.83
CA VAL A 12 -4.49 -56.52 33.21
C VAL A 12 -5.05 -55.11 33.17
N LEU A 13 -6.34 -55.03 33.46
CA LEU A 13 -7.10 -53.80 33.61
C LEU A 13 -7.03 -53.39 35.08
N THR A 14 -6.32 -52.30 35.39
CA THR A 14 -6.52 -51.57 36.65
C THR A 14 -6.75 -50.10 36.31
N ALA A 15 -7.97 -49.67 36.60
CA ALA A 15 -8.42 -48.30 36.46
C ALA A 15 -7.85 -47.44 37.60
N SER A 16 -7.24 -46.32 37.24
CA SER A 16 -7.04 -45.18 38.14
C SER A 16 -7.24 -43.91 37.32
N VAL A 17 -8.37 -43.27 37.58
CA VAL A 17 -8.79 -42.01 36.97
C VAL A 17 -8.04 -40.88 37.66
N SER A 18 -7.09 -40.26 36.97
CA SER A 18 -6.51 -38.96 37.34
C SER A 18 -6.26 -38.19 36.04
N GLY A 19 -7.02 -37.12 35.84
CA GLY A 19 -7.15 -36.42 34.56
C GLY A 19 -5.86 -35.78 34.03
N PRO A 20 -5.80 -35.45 32.73
CA PRO A 20 -4.66 -34.77 32.16
C PRO A 20 -4.61 -33.34 32.70
N ALA A 21 -3.53 -33.03 33.42
CA ALA A 21 -3.07 -31.66 33.56
C ALA A 21 -2.72 -31.17 32.15
N LEU A 22 -3.63 -30.40 31.54
CA LEU A 22 -3.35 -29.63 30.34
C LEU A 22 -2.21 -28.67 30.68
N ALA A 23 -1.02 -28.99 30.19
CA ALA A 23 0.04 -28.02 29.98
C ALA A 23 -0.54 -26.94 29.08
N GLN A 24 -0.94 -25.82 29.69
CA GLN A 24 -1.32 -24.61 28.96
C GLN A 24 -0.04 -24.06 28.34
N SER A 25 0.20 -24.45 27.09
CA SER A 25 0.99 -23.62 26.17
C SER A 25 0.46 -22.19 26.30
N PRO A 26 1.30 -21.16 26.49
CA PRO A 26 0.82 -19.79 26.46
C PRO A 26 0.25 -19.58 25.06
N GLY A 27 -1.08 -19.56 25.00
CA GLY A 27 -1.84 -19.27 23.80
C GLY A 27 -1.31 -17.95 23.26
N SER A 28 -0.88 -17.96 22.01
CA SER A 28 -0.56 -16.77 21.26
C SER A 28 -1.76 -15.84 21.39
N ALA A 29 -1.58 -14.73 22.11
CA ALA A 29 -2.59 -13.69 22.18
C ALA A 29 -3.03 -13.38 20.74
N PRO A 30 -4.35 -13.25 20.46
CA PRO A 30 -4.76 -12.77 19.15
C PRO A 30 -4.05 -11.44 18.95
N ALA A 31 -3.23 -11.38 17.91
CA ALA A 31 -2.60 -10.14 17.50
C ALA A 31 -3.71 -9.09 17.46
N ARG A 32 -3.59 -8.06 18.31
CA ARG A 32 -4.50 -6.91 18.27
C ARG A 32 -4.49 -6.44 16.83
N VAL A 33 -5.59 -6.68 16.13
CA VAL A 33 -5.88 -6.02 14.87
C VAL A 33 -5.80 -4.55 15.23
N ALA A 34 -4.74 -3.88 14.79
CA ALA A 34 -4.64 -2.45 14.94
C ALA A 34 -5.95 -1.89 14.37
N ASP A 35 -6.74 -1.25 15.23
CA ASP A 35 -8.00 -0.62 14.88
C ASP A 35 -7.75 0.16 13.60
N ALA A 36 -8.34 -0.31 12.50
CA ALA A 36 -8.28 0.42 11.26
C ALA A 36 -8.95 1.77 11.55
N PRO A 37 -8.36 2.92 11.13
CA PRO A 37 -9.07 4.17 11.27
C PRO A 37 -10.45 4.00 10.62
N ALA A 38 -11.51 4.22 11.39
CA ALA A 38 -12.91 3.99 11.00
C ALA A 38 -13.38 4.86 9.81
N ASP A 39 -12.45 5.57 9.17
CA ASP A 39 -12.64 6.58 8.15
C ASP A 39 -11.96 6.18 6.82
N GLU A 40 -11.48 4.94 6.67
CA GLU A 40 -11.01 4.44 5.37
C GLU A 40 -12.24 4.10 4.49
N PRO A 41 -12.49 4.81 3.36
CA PRO A 41 -13.74 4.68 2.59
C PRO A 41 -14.00 3.28 2.04
N VAL A 42 -12.98 2.42 2.00
CA VAL A 42 -13.07 1.01 1.61
C VAL A 42 -12.25 0.18 2.61
N PRO A 43 -12.88 -0.77 3.34
CA PRO A 43 -12.16 -1.65 4.26
C PRO A 43 -11.07 -2.47 3.55
N ARG A 44 -9.91 -2.64 4.21
CA ARG A 44 -8.77 -3.38 3.64
C ARG A 44 -9.13 -4.79 3.20
N ALA A 45 -9.93 -5.50 3.99
CA ALA A 45 -10.40 -6.85 3.67
C ALA A 45 -11.25 -6.86 2.39
N ALA A 46 -12.16 -5.89 2.23
CA ALA A 46 -12.96 -5.75 1.01
C ALA A 46 -12.08 -5.47 -0.21
N ARG A 47 -11.06 -4.61 -0.05
CA ARG A 47 -10.10 -4.31 -1.13
C ARG A 47 -9.23 -5.52 -1.49
N ALA A 48 -8.85 -6.34 -0.51
CA ALA A 48 -8.08 -7.56 -0.74
C ALA A 48 -8.91 -8.60 -1.51
N LYS A 49 -10.18 -8.79 -1.12
CA LYS A 49 -11.11 -9.66 -1.85
C LYS A 49 -11.33 -9.19 -3.29
N ALA A 50 -11.60 -7.89 -3.49
CA ALA A 50 -11.74 -7.31 -4.82
C ALA A 50 -10.53 -7.57 -5.72
N ARG A 51 -9.31 -7.54 -5.17
CA ARG A 51 -8.08 -7.90 -5.91
C ARG A 51 -8.08 -9.36 -6.33
N GLN A 52 -8.46 -10.28 -5.45
CA GLN A 52 -8.52 -11.71 -5.77
C GLN A 52 -9.54 -11.97 -6.89
N ASP A 53 -10.74 -11.40 -6.77
CA ASP A 53 -11.79 -11.52 -7.78
C ASP A 53 -11.33 -10.98 -9.14
N CYS A 54 -10.77 -9.77 -9.17
CA CYS A 54 -10.29 -9.15 -10.42
C CYS A 54 -9.13 -9.92 -11.07
N VAL A 55 -8.24 -10.53 -10.28
CA VAL A 55 -7.17 -11.38 -10.84
C VAL A 55 -7.79 -12.62 -11.49
N ALA A 56 -8.78 -13.24 -10.86
CA ALA A 56 -9.49 -14.40 -11.42
C ALA A 56 -10.25 -14.04 -12.71
N GLU A 57 -10.80 -12.84 -12.81
CA GLU A 57 -11.50 -12.33 -14.00
C GLU A 57 -10.53 -11.99 -15.17
N HIS A 58 -9.25 -11.75 -14.90
CA HIS A 58 -8.25 -11.29 -15.87
C HIS A 58 -7.03 -12.21 -16.03
N VAL A 59 -7.19 -13.51 -15.74
CA VAL A 59 -6.10 -14.51 -15.79
C VAL A 59 -5.36 -14.62 -17.14
N ALA A 60 -6.00 -14.22 -18.24
CA ALA A 60 -5.41 -14.27 -19.58
C ALA A 60 -4.55 -13.04 -19.91
N LEU A 61 -4.63 -11.96 -19.12
CA LEU A 61 -3.87 -10.74 -19.34
C LEU A 61 -2.52 -10.79 -18.62
N SER A 62 -1.54 -10.07 -19.14
CA SER A 62 -0.25 -9.89 -18.48
C SER A 62 0.30 -8.46 -18.68
N GLY A 63 1.39 -8.14 -17.99
CA GLY A 63 2.08 -6.86 -18.18
C GLY A 63 1.20 -5.63 -17.92
N ASP A 64 1.25 -4.68 -18.85
CA ASP A 64 0.55 -3.40 -18.75
C ASP A 64 -0.96 -3.55 -18.92
N ASP A 65 -1.40 -4.48 -19.76
CA ASP A 65 -2.82 -4.77 -20.01
C ASP A 65 -3.50 -5.31 -18.76
N LEU A 66 -2.85 -6.26 -18.06
CA LEU A 66 -3.34 -6.73 -16.77
C LEU A 66 -3.40 -5.60 -15.75
N ARG A 67 -2.38 -4.73 -15.71
CA ARG A 67 -2.34 -3.61 -14.76
C ARG A 67 -3.48 -2.63 -15.01
N ALA A 68 -3.80 -2.33 -16.28
CA ALA A 68 -4.92 -1.48 -16.66
C ALA A 68 -6.25 -2.13 -16.27
N ALA A 69 -6.49 -3.38 -16.71
CA ALA A 69 -7.71 -4.12 -16.41
C ALA A 69 -7.96 -4.27 -14.91
N MET A 70 -6.92 -4.60 -14.13
CA MET A 70 -6.99 -4.68 -12.67
C MET A 70 -7.41 -3.35 -12.02
N ARG A 71 -6.92 -2.20 -12.52
CA ARG A 71 -7.30 -0.89 -11.97
C ARG A 71 -8.77 -0.59 -12.25
N ASP A 72 -9.23 -0.88 -13.46
CA ASP A 72 -10.61 -0.64 -13.87
C ASP A 72 -11.58 -1.57 -13.13
N CYS A 73 -11.26 -2.86 -13.03
CA CYS A 73 -12.06 -3.83 -12.29
C CYS A 73 -12.17 -3.47 -10.80
N ILE A 74 -11.04 -3.15 -10.14
CA ILE A 74 -11.08 -2.76 -8.72
C ILE A 74 -11.87 -1.45 -8.55
N GLN A 75 -11.69 -0.47 -9.43
CA GLN A 75 -12.45 0.78 -9.36
C GLN A 75 -13.95 0.55 -9.57
N ALA A 76 -14.36 -0.36 -10.45
CA ALA A 76 -15.75 -0.71 -10.71
C ALA A 76 -16.42 -1.38 -9.50
N LYS A 77 -15.68 -2.15 -8.69
CA LYS A 77 -16.20 -2.75 -7.45
C LYS A 77 -16.46 -1.72 -6.33
N PHE A 78 -15.96 -0.49 -6.47
CA PHE A 78 -16.16 0.61 -5.50
C PHE A 78 -16.51 1.93 -6.21
N PRO A 79 -17.70 2.05 -6.83
CA PRO A 79 -18.05 3.18 -7.71
C PRO A 79 -18.17 4.53 -6.97
N GLY A 80 -18.42 4.52 -5.66
CA GLY A 80 -18.52 5.72 -4.84
C GLY A 80 -17.19 6.28 -4.32
N VAL A 81 -16.05 5.62 -4.59
CA VAL A 81 -14.75 6.03 -4.06
C VAL A 81 -13.71 6.03 -5.17
N GLN A 82 -13.02 7.15 -5.37
CA GLN A 82 -11.89 7.19 -6.30
C GLN A 82 -10.66 6.51 -5.68
N LEU A 83 -10.37 5.28 -6.09
CA LEU A 83 -9.26 4.48 -5.55
C LEU A 83 -7.94 4.73 -6.27
N TYR A 84 -8.01 5.11 -7.54
CA TYR A 84 -6.86 5.39 -8.38
C TYR A 84 -7.01 6.77 -9.01
N ALA A 85 -5.89 7.38 -9.35
CA ALA A 85 -5.93 8.60 -10.15
C ALA A 85 -6.61 8.30 -11.50
N ARG A 86 -7.55 9.15 -11.91
CA ARG A 86 -8.29 9.04 -13.17
C ARG A 86 -8.40 10.43 -13.78
N ASP A 87 -8.34 10.49 -15.11
CA ASP A 87 -8.47 11.74 -15.87
C ASP A 87 -7.51 12.85 -15.41
N GLY A 88 -6.30 12.44 -14.99
CA GLY A 88 -5.26 13.36 -14.53
C GLY A 88 -5.46 13.89 -13.11
N VAL A 89 -6.42 13.39 -12.34
CA VAL A 89 -6.74 13.84 -10.97
C VAL A 89 -6.49 12.72 -9.96
N THR A 90 -5.94 13.04 -8.79
CA THR A 90 -5.74 12.12 -7.66
C THR A 90 -7.02 11.98 -6.85
N ARG A 91 -7.07 10.97 -5.96
CA ARG A 91 -8.20 10.78 -5.04
C ARG A 91 -8.58 12.05 -4.28
N ASP A 92 -7.59 12.84 -3.87
CA ASP A 92 -7.79 14.05 -3.07
C ASP A 92 -8.17 15.29 -3.95
N GLY A 93 -8.60 15.08 -5.20
CA GLY A 93 -9.03 16.12 -6.14
C GLY A 93 -7.90 16.97 -6.76
N LYS A 94 -6.65 16.69 -6.43
CA LYS A 94 -5.48 17.42 -6.94
C LYS A 94 -5.05 16.87 -8.29
N PRO A 95 -4.48 17.69 -9.20
CA PRO A 95 -3.91 17.15 -10.44
C PRO A 95 -2.77 16.19 -10.12
N THR A 96 -2.64 15.09 -10.86
CA THR A 96 -1.47 14.20 -10.78
C THR A 96 -0.20 14.96 -11.13
N ALA A 97 0.97 14.49 -10.69
CA ALA A 97 2.23 15.14 -11.01
C ALA A 97 2.47 15.24 -12.53
N VAL A 98 2.02 14.22 -13.29
CA VAL A 98 2.08 14.21 -14.75
C VAL A 98 1.16 15.27 -15.35
N ALA A 99 -0.12 15.31 -14.94
CA ALA A 99 -1.07 16.31 -15.41
C ALA A 99 -0.63 17.75 -15.06
N ALA A 100 -0.14 17.96 -13.84
CA ALA A 100 0.39 19.26 -13.40
C ALA A 100 1.60 19.69 -14.23
N ARG A 101 2.55 18.78 -14.50
CA ARG A 101 3.70 19.07 -15.38
C ARG A 101 3.27 19.37 -16.81
N ALA A 102 2.33 18.61 -17.36
CA ALA A 102 1.81 18.83 -18.71
C ALA A 102 1.15 20.22 -18.80
N ALA A 103 0.27 20.55 -17.86
CA ALA A 103 -0.38 21.85 -17.80
C ALA A 103 0.63 23.01 -17.66
N CYS A 104 1.62 22.86 -16.78
CA CYS A 104 2.68 23.86 -16.61
C CYS A 104 3.56 24.00 -17.85
N LYS A 105 3.87 22.89 -18.54
CA LYS A 105 4.61 22.92 -19.79
C LYS A 105 3.85 23.71 -20.86
N THR A 106 2.55 23.46 -21.04
CA THR A 106 1.72 24.24 -21.98
C THR A 106 1.74 25.73 -21.66
N GLN A 107 1.60 26.12 -20.38
CA GLN A 107 1.60 27.53 -19.98
C GLN A 107 2.96 28.20 -20.21
N VAL A 108 4.06 27.52 -19.89
CA VAL A 108 5.42 28.07 -20.04
C VAL A 108 5.83 28.13 -21.51
N ASP A 109 5.49 27.10 -22.30
CA ASP A 109 5.80 27.06 -23.73
C ASP A 109 5.03 28.15 -24.49
N ALA A 110 3.78 28.46 -24.10
CA ALA A 110 3.01 29.58 -24.64
C ALA A 110 3.66 30.96 -24.40
N ARG A 111 4.55 31.06 -23.40
CA ARG A 111 5.31 32.29 -23.07
C ARG A 111 6.65 32.38 -23.79
N GLY A 112 7.03 31.37 -24.58
CA GLY A 112 8.30 31.35 -25.32
C GLY A 112 9.56 31.43 -24.45
N LEU A 113 9.47 31.08 -23.16
CA LEU A 113 10.60 31.16 -22.25
C LEU A 113 11.65 30.09 -22.59
N THR A 114 12.93 30.44 -22.47
CA THR A 114 14.07 29.54 -22.72
C THR A 114 15.04 29.51 -21.53
N GLY A 115 15.97 28.56 -21.53
CA GLY A 115 17.05 28.47 -20.55
C GLY A 115 16.61 28.36 -19.08
N SER A 116 17.36 29.00 -18.19
CA SER A 116 17.10 29.02 -16.74
C SER A 116 15.75 29.65 -16.39
N THR A 117 15.33 30.69 -17.11
CA THR A 117 14.03 31.34 -16.93
C THR A 117 12.86 30.39 -17.20
N ARG A 118 12.98 29.54 -18.23
CA ARG A 118 12.00 28.47 -18.50
C ARG A 118 11.90 27.49 -17.34
N THR A 119 13.04 27.04 -16.82
CA THR A 119 13.09 26.09 -15.71
C THR A 119 12.48 26.69 -14.44
N ALA A 120 12.83 27.94 -14.11
CA ALA A 120 12.26 28.64 -12.96
C ALA A 120 10.73 28.78 -13.08
N ALA A 121 10.22 29.11 -14.27
CA ALA A 121 8.78 29.22 -14.50
C ALA A 121 8.05 27.86 -14.39
N LEU A 122 8.67 26.77 -14.87
CA LEU A 122 8.11 25.42 -14.72
C LEU A 122 8.05 24.99 -13.26
N VAL A 123 9.11 25.24 -12.49
CA VAL A 123 9.16 24.93 -11.06
C VAL A 123 8.14 25.75 -10.28
N ALA A 124 8.05 27.05 -10.54
CA ALA A 124 7.07 27.92 -9.91
C ALA A 124 5.63 27.45 -10.17
N CYS A 125 5.28 27.20 -11.43
CA CYS A 125 3.96 26.69 -11.80
C CYS A 125 3.67 25.32 -11.15
N PHE A 126 4.64 24.40 -11.12
CA PHE A 126 4.44 23.09 -10.52
C PHE A 126 4.24 23.19 -9.00
N ASN A 127 5.03 24.02 -8.32
CA ASN A 127 4.92 24.22 -6.88
C ASN A 127 3.58 24.87 -6.48
N GLU A 128 3.07 25.78 -7.31
CA GLU A 128 1.74 26.38 -7.13
C GLU A 128 0.63 25.34 -7.28
N LYS A 129 0.70 24.47 -8.30
CA LYS A 129 -0.31 23.42 -8.52
C LYS A 129 -0.22 22.26 -7.53
N ARG A 130 0.98 21.98 -7.01
CA ARG A 130 1.30 20.84 -6.13
C ARG A 130 2.19 21.26 -4.96
N PRO A 131 1.69 22.12 -4.06
CA PRO A 131 2.46 22.54 -2.88
C PRO A 131 2.77 21.36 -1.96
N ASP A 132 1.92 20.33 -1.96
CA ASP A 132 2.13 19.09 -1.21
C ASP A 132 3.37 18.30 -1.66
N LEU A 133 3.67 18.33 -2.97
CA LEU A 133 4.85 17.68 -3.52
C LEU A 133 6.09 18.55 -3.36
N ALA A 134 5.95 19.87 -3.47
CA ALA A 134 7.02 20.83 -3.20
C ALA A 134 7.51 20.69 -1.75
N GLN A 135 6.58 20.66 -0.78
CA GLN A 135 6.92 20.47 0.63
C GLN A 135 7.63 19.13 0.87
N ARG A 136 7.15 18.04 0.26
CA ARG A 136 7.83 16.73 0.37
C ARG A 136 9.23 16.74 -0.24
N ALA A 137 9.48 17.55 -1.28
CA ALA A 137 10.81 17.71 -1.84
C ALA A 137 11.75 18.43 -0.86
N GLU A 138 11.27 19.48 -0.17
CA GLU A 138 12.04 20.15 0.88
C GLU A 138 12.31 19.22 2.07
N CYS A 139 11.30 18.48 2.56
CA CYS A 139 11.50 17.46 3.61
C CYS A 139 12.59 16.44 3.24
N ARG A 140 12.64 16.05 1.96
CA ARG A 140 13.67 15.12 1.46
C ARG A 140 15.05 15.78 1.42
N LYS A 141 15.12 17.04 1.00
CA LYS A 141 16.37 17.81 0.95
C LYS A 141 16.96 17.98 2.35
N GLU A 142 16.14 18.34 3.33
CA GLU A 142 16.55 18.46 4.73
C GLU A 142 17.03 17.13 5.31
N ALA A 143 16.26 16.05 5.11
CA ALA A 143 16.62 14.72 5.60
C ALA A 143 17.95 14.22 4.98
N ARG A 144 18.17 14.46 3.68
CA ARG A 144 19.45 14.17 3.03
C ARG A 144 20.58 15.06 3.54
N GLY A 145 20.30 16.32 3.86
CA GLY A 145 21.27 17.22 4.50
C GLY A 145 21.72 16.72 5.89
N LYS A 146 20.89 15.92 6.56
CA LYS A 146 21.21 15.22 7.82
C LYS A 146 21.94 13.89 7.60
N GLY A 147 22.27 13.53 6.35
CA GLY A 147 22.92 12.27 6.01
C GLY A 147 22.01 11.05 6.01
N LEU A 148 20.68 11.22 6.12
CA LEU A 148 19.75 10.09 6.12
C LEU A 148 19.57 9.51 4.72
N ASP A 149 19.53 8.19 4.64
CA ASP A 149 19.27 7.44 3.41
C ASP A 149 18.27 6.29 3.65
N GLY A 150 18.00 5.50 2.59
CA GLY A 150 17.17 4.30 2.67
C GLY A 150 15.83 4.48 3.39
N ASP A 151 15.61 3.64 4.40
CA ASP A 151 14.38 3.62 5.19
C ASP A 151 14.29 4.79 6.19
N GLU A 152 15.43 5.26 6.69
CA GLU A 152 15.49 6.40 7.61
C GLU A 152 15.08 7.69 6.89
N LEU A 153 15.55 7.87 5.65
CA LEU A 153 15.09 8.95 4.78
C LEU A 153 13.57 8.90 4.56
N ARG A 154 13.02 7.70 4.32
CA ARG A 154 11.57 7.55 4.13
C ARG A 154 10.79 7.98 5.37
N LYS A 155 11.20 7.50 6.54
CA LYS A 155 10.59 7.86 7.84
C LYS A 155 10.68 9.36 8.11
N ALA A 156 11.84 9.97 7.87
CA ALA A 156 12.04 11.41 8.07
C ALA A 156 11.15 12.25 7.14
N VAL A 157 11.05 11.89 5.86
CA VAL A 157 10.16 12.56 4.91
C VAL A 157 8.69 12.41 5.30
N ASP A 158 8.29 11.24 5.77
CA ASP A 158 6.91 11.00 6.21
C ASP A 158 6.56 11.75 7.50
N SER A 159 7.49 11.88 8.45
CA SER A 159 7.31 12.70 9.66
C SER A 159 7.13 14.17 9.30
N CYS A 160 8.07 14.74 8.53
CA CYS A 160 8.02 16.13 8.09
C CYS A 160 6.75 16.44 7.29
N ALA A 161 6.31 15.53 6.42
CA ALA A 161 5.08 15.69 5.65
C ALA A 161 3.79 15.61 6.50
N ARG A 162 3.84 14.97 7.68
CA ARG A 162 2.72 14.94 8.64
C ARG A 162 2.68 16.23 9.47
N GLU A 163 3.84 16.68 9.96
CA GLU A 163 3.98 17.94 10.69
C GLU A 163 3.55 19.15 9.84
N ALA A 164 3.82 19.14 8.52
CA ALA A 164 3.36 20.20 7.62
C ALA A 164 1.83 20.22 7.38
N ARG A 165 1.09 19.22 7.88
CA ARG A 165 -0.38 19.11 7.73
C ARG A 165 -1.14 19.37 9.04
N SER A 166 -0.45 19.32 10.17
CA SER A 166 -0.98 19.64 11.51
C SER A 166 -0.93 21.14 11.76
#